data_AF-A0A1Y0GZV5-F1
#
_entry.id   AF-A0A1Y0GZV5-F1
#
_cell.length_a   1.000
_cell.length_b   1.000
_cell.length_c   1.000
_cell.angle_alpha   90.00
_cell.angle_beta   90.00
_cell.angle_gamma   90.00
#
_symmetry.space_group_name_H-M   'P 1'
#
loop_
_entity.id
_entity.type
_entity.pdbx_description
1 polymer ?
#
loop_
_entity_poly.entity_id
_entity_poly.type
_entity_poly.pdbx_seq_one_letter_code
_entity_poly.pdbx_strand_id
1 'polypeptide(L)'
;MLGGVSPYWTSVRAKNTDRLQFLKDDSRSNRFSKFTSIFNECAKSQKSDSIHFLSLILTSFRDDLRSHSKFGQSLALISDAEGSQDPEFWRAAYTALSINDAQHPSWGNIGSKVINIFPDDLLLIEGYVWDSVRGRGSLAQIKAATSLLTKRLAGVISVNRYSELHCWAMLAIFSRTRESEDYSRAKIAMRKYIDTIGDEVKAKAMMQRLDAYVRKWG
;
A
#
# COMPACT_ATOMS: atom_id res chain seq x y z
N MET A 1 -23.85 5.31 13.24
CA MET A 1 -22.62 4.95 13.99
C MET A 1 -21.45 5.63 13.33
N LEU A 2 -20.68 6.43 14.08
CA LEU A 2 -19.44 7.04 13.60
C LEU A 2 -18.35 5.96 13.54
N GLY A 3 -18.04 5.48 12.33
CA GLY A 3 -16.70 4.99 11.91
C GLY A 3 -15.96 3.89 12.67
N GLY A 4 -16.50 3.28 13.73
CA GLY A 4 -15.81 2.28 14.55
C GLY A 4 -15.82 0.87 13.96
N VAL A 5 -14.74 0.09 14.20
CA VAL A 5 -14.67 -1.35 13.88
C VAL A 5 -15.65 -2.12 14.77
N SER A 6 -16.41 -3.05 14.19
CA SER A 6 -17.36 -3.84 14.98
C SER A 6 -16.66 -4.86 15.90
N PRO A 7 -17.29 -5.29 17.01
CA PRO A 7 -16.75 -6.35 17.87
C PRO A 7 -16.51 -7.67 17.12
N TYR A 8 -17.39 -8.00 16.17
CA TYR A 8 -17.24 -9.14 15.29
C TYR A 8 -15.91 -9.06 14.52
N TRP A 9 -15.65 -7.93 13.86
CA TRP A 9 -14.43 -7.75 13.07
C TRP A 9 -13.16 -7.63 13.92
N THR A 10 -13.27 -7.13 15.15
CA THR A 10 -12.17 -7.18 16.13
C THR A 10 -11.77 -8.62 16.43
N SER A 11 -12.74 -9.51 16.65
CA SER A 11 -12.49 -10.95 16.86
C SER A 11 -11.93 -11.64 15.61
N VAL A 12 -12.49 -11.35 14.43
CA VAL A 12 -11.99 -11.87 13.15
C VAL A 12 -10.53 -11.46 12.90
N ARG A 13 -10.19 -10.19 13.18
CA ARG A 13 -8.82 -9.68 13.06
C ARG A 13 -7.86 -10.44 13.98
N ALA A 14 -8.21 -10.59 15.27
CA ALA A 14 -7.36 -11.32 16.23
C ALA A 14 -7.10 -12.76 15.75
N LYS A 15 -8.17 -13.50 15.44
CA LYS A 15 -8.09 -14.87 14.91
C LYS A 15 -7.20 -14.97 13.67
N ASN A 16 -7.38 -14.06 12.70
CA ASN A 16 -6.62 -14.08 11.47
C ASN A 16 -5.16 -13.64 11.65
N THR A 17 -4.88 -12.78 12.64
CA THR A 17 -3.51 -12.41 13.03
C THR A 17 -2.77 -13.61 13.61
N ASP A 18 -3.41 -14.39 14.48
CA ASP A 18 -2.82 -15.61 15.03
C ASP A 18 -2.54 -16.63 13.92
N ARG A 19 -3.51 -16.87 13.03
CA ARG A 19 -3.34 -17.75 11.86
C ARG A 19 -2.19 -17.30 10.96
N LEU A 20 -2.03 -15.99 10.75
CA LEU A 20 -0.96 -15.43 9.94
C LEU A 20 0.42 -15.67 10.60
N GLN A 21 0.49 -15.58 11.93
CA GLN A 21 1.73 -15.82 12.65
C GLN A 21 2.23 -17.26 12.46
N PHE A 22 1.33 -18.25 12.55
CA PHE A 22 1.69 -19.64 12.25
C PHE A 22 2.20 -19.85 10.82
N LEU A 23 1.71 -19.09 9.83
CA LEU A 23 2.22 -19.15 8.46
C LEU A 23 3.63 -18.54 8.32
N LYS A 24 3.98 -17.55 9.16
CA LYS A 24 5.32 -16.94 9.12
C LYS A 24 6.40 -17.93 9.55
N ASP A 25 6.05 -18.82 10.46
CA ASP A 25 6.96 -19.83 11.01
C ASP A 25 7.10 -21.07 10.09
N ASP A 26 6.28 -21.19 9.04
CA ASP A 26 6.35 -22.29 8.07
C ASP A 26 7.52 -22.17 7.07
N SER A 27 7.85 -23.27 6.39
CA SER A 27 8.69 -23.24 5.19
C SER A 27 7.95 -22.60 4.00
N ARG A 28 8.69 -22.08 3.01
CA ARG A 28 8.11 -21.49 1.79
C ARG A 28 7.21 -22.48 1.03
N SER A 29 7.61 -23.74 0.91
CA SER A 29 6.82 -24.78 0.24
C SER A 29 5.49 -25.06 0.97
N ASN A 30 5.53 -25.10 2.31
CA ASN A 30 4.32 -25.27 3.12
C ASN A 30 3.39 -24.06 2.99
N ARG A 31 3.94 -22.83 3.01
CA ARG A 31 3.16 -21.61 2.76
C ARG A 31 2.43 -21.64 1.41
N PHE A 32 3.10 -22.09 0.35
CA PHE A 32 2.50 -22.21 -0.99
C PHE A 32 1.33 -23.19 -1.03
N SER A 33 1.51 -24.36 -0.42
CA SER A 33 0.45 -25.37 -0.33
C SER A 33 -0.77 -24.82 0.44
N LYS A 34 -0.53 -24.22 1.62
CA LYS A 34 -1.60 -23.61 2.44
C LYS A 34 -2.29 -22.45 1.72
N PHE A 35 -1.54 -21.60 1.02
CA PHE A 35 -2.09 -20.51 0.22
C PHE A 35 -3.08 -21.00 -0.84
N THR A 36 -2.77 -22.10 -1.53
CA THR A 36 -3.68 -22.70 -2.52
C THR A 36 -4.99 -23.16 -1.89
N SER A 37 -4.91 -23.84 -0.73
CA SER A 37 -6.10 -24.28 0.00
C SER A 37 -6.97 -23.10 0.46
N ILE A 38 -6.35 -22.05 0.99
CA ILE A 38 -7.04 -20.83 1.44
C ILE A 38 -7.70 -20.12 0.26
N PHE A 39 -7.01 -20.01 -0.88
CA PHE A 39 -7.60 -19.46 -2.10
C PHE A 39 -8.85 -20.24 -2.53
N ASN A 40 -8.77 -21.58 -2.56
CA ASN A 40 -9.91 -22.42 -2.96
C ASN A 40 -11.10 -22.28 -1.98
N GLU A 41 -10.83 -22.19 -0.68
CA GLU A 41 -11.86 -21.91 0.35
C GLU A 41 -12.53 -20.55 0.12
N CYS A 42 -11.75 -19.51 -0.18
CA CYS A 42 -12.26 -18.17 -0.48
C CYS A 42 -13.09 -18.17 -1.76
N ALA A 43 -12.62 -18.82 -2.83
CA ALA A 43 -13.32 -18.93 -4.10
C ALA A 43 -14.68 -19.63 -3.98
N LYS A 44 -14.77 -20.65 -3.13
CA LYS A 44 -16.02 -21.39 -2.91
C LYS A 44 -17.00 -20.66 -2.00
N SER A 45 -16.51 -20.07 -0.91
CA SER A 45 -17.36 -19.53 0.16
C SER A 45 -17.69 -18.05 -0.01
N GLN A 46 -16.79 -17.29 -0.64
CA GLN A 46 -16.82 -15.82 -0.77
C GLN A 46 -17.12 -15.09 0.56
N LYS A 47 -16.78 -15.71 1.70
CA LYS A 47 -17.01 -15.10 3.01
C LYS A 47 -15.97 -14.00 3.26
N SER A 48 -16.44 -12.85 3.75
CA SER A 48 -15.58 -11.70 4.01
C SER A 48 -14.42 -12.01 4.98
N ASP A 49 -14.62 -12.89 5.96
CA ASP A 49 -13.59 -13.29 6.93
C ASP A 49 -12.40 -14.04 6.29
N SER A 50 -12.71 -14.85 5.27
CA SER A 50 -11.77 -15.65 4.50
C SER A 50 -11.01 -14.78 3.51
N ILE A 51 -11.73 -13.87 2.85
CA ILE A 51 -11.17 -12.86 1.95
C ILE A 51 -10.23 -11.91 2.72
N HIS A 52 -10.63 -11.48 3.92
CA HIS A 52 -9.77 -10.70 4.81
C HIS A 52 -8.47 -11.45 5.12
N PHE A 53 -8.53 -12.75 5.44
CA PHE A 53 -7.32 -13.54 5.69
C PHE A 53 -6.43 -13.66 4.44
N LEU A 54 -7.04 -13.86 3.27
CA LEU A 54 -6.35 -13.86 1.98
C LEU A 54 -5.63 -12.53 1.73
N SER A 55 -6.26 -11.38 2.04
CA SER A 55 -5.64 -10.06 1.95
C SER A 55 -4.42 -9.91 2.85
N LEU A 56 -4.48 -10.41 4.09
CA LEU A 56 -3.34 -10.41 5.01
C LEU A 56 -2.17 -11.25 4.50
N ILE A 57 -2.46 -12.42 3.91
CA ILE A 57 -1.44 -13.30 3.34
C ILE A 57 -0.75 -12.64 2.15
N LEU A 58 -1.51 -12.08 1.21
CA LEU A 58 -0.95 -11.40 0.03
C LEU A 58 -0.14 -10.16 0.40
N THR A 59 -0.49 -9.49 1.51
CA THR A 59 0.27 -8.36 2.03
C THR A 59 1.58 -8.82 2.67
N SER A 60 1.54 -9.88 3.48
CA SER A 60 2.68 -10.33 4.29
C SER A 60 3.70 -11.15 3.51
N PHE A 61 3.25 -11.89 2.49
CA PHE A 61 4.08 -12.81 1.72
C PHE A 61 4.10 -12.44 0.23
N ARG A 62 3.97 -11.15 -0.09
CA ARG A 62 3.97 -10.65 -1.47
C ARG A 62 5.11 -11.23 -2.30
N ASP A 63 6.34 -11.06 -1.83
CA ASP A 63 7.54 -11.40 -2.60
C ASP A 63 7.66 -12.91 -2.81
N ASP A 64 7.23 -13.69 -1.81
CA ASP A 64 7.15 -15.15 -1.90
C ASP A 64 6.10 -15.61 -2.92
N LEU A 65 4.90 -15.01 -2.87
CA LEU A 65 3.71 -15.50 -3.58
C LEU A 65 3.54 -14.91 -4.98
N ARG A 66 4.29 -13.86 -5.36
CA ARG A 66 4.11 -13.17 -6.65
C ARG A 66 4.21 -14.09 -7.86
N SER A 67 5.03 -15.13 -7.80
CA SER A 67 5.19 -16.13 -8.86
C SER A 67 4.18 -17.28 -8.78
N HIS A 68 3.31 -17.31 -7.77
CA HIS A 68 2.33 -18.37 -7.58
C HIS A 68 1.17 -18.22 -8.56
N SER A 69 0.71 -19.33 -9.17
CA SER A 69 -0.33 -19.32 -10.21
C SER A 69 -1.66 -18.70 -9.75
N LYS A 70 -1.98 -18.83 -8.46
CA LYS A 70 -3.19 -18.27 -7.83
C LYS A 70 -3.07 -16.80 -7.39
N PHE A 71 -1.90 -16.18 -7.50
CA PHE A 71 -1.67 -14.83 -6.99
C PHE A 71 -2.59 -13.80 -7.65
N GLY A 72 -2.60 -13.72 -8.99
CA GLY A 72 -3.49 -12.80 -9.72
C GLY A 72 -4.97 -13.08 -9.48
N GLN A 73 -5.36 -14.36 -9.42
CA GLN A 73 -6.75 -14.77 -9.13
C GLN A 73 -7.20 -14.34 -7.73
N SER A 74 -6.28 -14.34 -6.76
CA SER A 74 -6.56 -13.90 -5.39
C SER A 74 -6.81 -12.39 -5.33
N LEU A 75 -6.05 -11.60 -6.10
CA LEU A 75 -6.26 -10.15 -6.19
C LEU A 75 -7.61 -9.81 -6.83
N ALA A 76 -8.00 -10.53 -7.89
CA ALA A 76 -9.32 -10.37 -8.50
C ALA A 76 -10.44 -10.68 -7.49
N LEU A 77 -10.31 -11.79 -6.74
CA LEU A 77 -11.30 -12.18 -5.74
C LEU A 77 -11.44 -11.16 -4.60
N ILE A 78 -10.35 -10.53 -4.16
CA ILE A 78 -10.40 -9.44 -3.17
C ILE A 78 -11.05 -8.20 -3.77
N SER A 79 -10.72 -7.88 -5.03
CA SER A 79 -11.25 -6.71 -5.73
C SER A 79 -12.78 -6.77 -5.86
N ASP A 80 -13.33 -7.96 -6.13
CA ASP A 80 -14.77 -8.19 -6.30
C ASP A 80 -15.54 -8.18 -4.97
N ALA A 81 -14.84 -8.21 -3.83
CA ALA A 81 -15.41 -8.38 -2.49
C ALA A 81 -15.81 -7.07 -1.79
N GLU A 82 -16.04 -6.00 -2.54
CA GLU A 82 -16.33 -4.65 -2.02
C GLU A 82 -17.58 -4.57 -1.13
N GLY A 83 -18.48 -5.57 -1.20
CA GLY A 83 -19.78 -5.57 -0.52
C GLY A 83 -19.78 -5.51 1.01
N SER A 84 -18.63 -5.76 1.67
CA SER A 84 -18.51 -5.57 3.13
C SER A 84 -18.65 -4.09 3.50
N GLN A 85 -19.27 -3.78 4.65
CA GLN A 85 -19.40 -2.41 5.16
C GLN A 85 -18.47 -2.12 6.35
N ASP A 86 -17.64 -3.08 6.78
CA ASP A 86 -16.78 -2.91 7.95
C ASP A 86 -15.41 -2.32 7.57
N PRO A 87 -14.94 -1.26 8.26
CA PRO A 87 -13.65 -0.63 7.99
C PRO A 87 -12.44 -1.57 8.11
N GLU A 88 -12.45 -2.58 8.98
CA GLU A 88 -11.31 -3.50 9.13
C GLU A 88 -11.13 -4.36 7.88
N PHE A 89 -12.24 -4.80 7.28
CA PHE A 89 -12.22 -5.51 6.01
C PHE A 89 -11.64 -4.62 4.90
N TRP A 90 -12.16 -3.39 4.76
CA TRP A 90 -11.65 -2.43 3.77
C TRP A 90 -10.17 -2.15 3.97
N ARG A 91 -9.70 -2.03 5.22
CA ARG A 91 -8.29 -1.79 5.54
C ARG A 91 -7.40 -2.90 4.98
N ALA A 92 -7.72 -4.16 5.28
CA ALA A 92 -6.93 -5.30 4.81
C ALA A 92 -6.97 -5.44 3.28
N ALA A 93 -8.17 -5.36 2.69
CA ALA A 93 -8.36 -5.54 1.26
C ALA A 93 -7.69 -4.43 0.44
N TYR A 94 -7.89 -3.16 0.80
CA TYR A 94 -7.27 -2.02 0.13
C TYR A 94 -5.74 -2.11 0.20
N THR A 95 -5.19 -2.40 1.40
CA THR A 95 -3.74 -2.54 1.59
C THR A 95 -3.16 -3.64 0.70
N ALA A 96 -3.83 -4.80 0.61
CA ALA A 96 -3.40 -5.90 -0.24
C ALA A 96 -3.42 -5.52 -1.72
N LEU A 97 -4.48 -4.85 -2.20
CA LEU A 97 -4.59 -4.44 -3.60
C LEU A 97 -3.53 -3.39 -3.97
N SER A 98 -3.38 -2.34 -3.16
CA SER A 98 -2.44 -1.24 -3.43
C SER A 98 -0.99 -1.70 -3.41
N ILE A 99 -0.59 -2.52 -2.43
CA ILE A 99 0.80 -3.00 -2.34
C ILE A 99 1.13 -3.96 -3.48
N ASN A 100 0.14 -4.71 -3.99
CA ASN A 100 0.33 -5.66 -5.08
C ASN A 100 0.09 -5.08 -6.49
N ASP A 101 -0.02 -3.77 -6.61
CA ASP A 101 -0.24 -3.09 -7.89
C ASP A 101 -1.53 -3.52 -8.61
N ALA A 102 -2.50 -4.06 -7.88
CA ALA A 102 -3.82 -4.40 -8.39
C ALA A 102 -4.70 -3.14 -8.38
N GLN A 103 -4.68 -2.41 -9.49
CA GLN A 103 -5.47 -1.21 -9.67
C GLN A 103 -6.94 -1.57 -9.92
N HIS A 104 -7.87 -1.02 -9.11
CA HIS A 104 -9.30 -1.15 -9.36
C HIS A 104 -10.03 0.19 -9.16
N PRO A 105 -10.83 0.66 -10.14
CA PRO A 105 -11.43 1.99 -10.10
C PRO A 105 -12.31 2.28 -8.88
N SER A 106 -13.02 1.27 -8.36
CA SER A 106 -13.92 1.45 -7.21
C SER A 106 -13.20 1.67 -5.88
N TRP A 107 -11.95 1.22 -5.77
CA TRP A 107 -11.19 1.25 -4.51
C TRP A 107 -10.52 2.61 -4.22
N GLY A 108 -10.41 3.51 -5.20
CA GLY A 108 -9.84 4.85 -4.98
C GLY A 108 -10.66 5.69 -3.98
N ASN A 109 -11.99 5.55 -3.99
CA ASN A 109 -12.88 6.19 -3.02
C ASN A 109 -12.80 5.53 -1.64
N ILE A 110 -12.57 4.21 -1.60
CA ILE A 110 -12.39 3.46 -0.35
C ILE A 110 -11.10 3.88 0.35
N GLY A 111 -10.00 4.07 -0.40
CA GLY A 111 -8.72 4.53 0.14
C GLY A 111 -8.85 5.79 1.00
N SER A 112 -9.56 6.80 0.48
CA SER A 112 -9.78 8.06 1.22
C SER A 112 -10.70 7.89 2.44
N LYS A 113 -11.66 6.97 2.40
CA LYS A 113 -12.51 6.66 3.56
C LYS A 113 -11.71 5.95 4.65
N VAL A 114 -10.98 4.91 4.29
CA VAL A 114 -10.30 4.04 5.25
C VAL A 114 -9.09 4.72 5.91
N ILE A 115 -8.36 5.59 5.18
CA ILE A 115 -7.23 6.33 5.75
C ILE A 115 -7.65 7.33 6.83
N ASN A 116 -8.86 7.89 6.73
CA ASN A 116 -9.42 8.77 7.75
C ASN A 116 -9.83 8.01 9.02
N ILE A 117 -10.15 6.72 8.90
CA ILE A 117 -10.49 5.85 10.04
C ILE A 117 -9.22 5.32 10.71
N PHE A 118 -8.19 4.97 9.93
CA PHE A 118 -6.92 4.42 10.43
C PHE A 118 -5.72 5.29 10.00
N PRO A 119 -5.62 6.55 10.48
CA PRO A 119 -4.58 7.48 10.04
C PRO A 119 -3.17 7.15 10.55
N ASP A 120 -3.05 6.14 11.41
CA ASP A 120 -1.79 5.67 12.01
C ASP A 120 -1.23 4.40 11.36
N ASP A 121 -1.99 3.71 10.48
CA ASP A 121 -1.52 2.48 9.84
C ASP A 121 -0.53 2.78 8.70
N LEU A 122 0.75 2.50 8.93
CA LEU A 122 1.82 2.80 7.98
C LEU A 122 1.72 2.00 6.67
N LEU A 123 1.22 0.76 6.70
CA LEU A 123 1.04 -0.03 5.48
C LEU A 123 -0.13 0.51 4.67
N LEU A 124 -1.19 0.97 5.34
CA LEU A 124 -2.31 1.62 4.70
C LEU A 124 -1.90 2.97 4.07
N ILE A 125 -1.13 3.79 4.80
CA ILE A 125 -0.55 5.04 4.28
C ILE A 125 0.29 4.75 3.04
N GLU A 126 1.14 3.72 3.09
CA GLU A 126 1.95 3.33 1.95
C GLU A 126 1.09 2.97 0.74
N GLY A 127 0.08 2.12 0.94
CA GLY A 127 -0.88 1.77 -0.10
C GLY A 127 -1.57 3.00 -0.69
N TYR A 128 -2.02 3.92 0.16
CA TYR A 128 -2.69 5.14 -0.24
C TYR A 128 -1.80 6.10 -1.05
N VAL A 129 -0.54 6.25 -0.66
CA VAL A 129 0.42 7.06 -1.44
C VAL A 129 0.70 6.39 -2.78
N TRP A 130 0.94 5.06 -2.80
CA TRP A 130 1.19 4.35 -4.05
C TRP A 130 0.02 4.42 -5.01
N ASP A 131 -1.20 4.22 -4.51
CA ASP A 131 -2.43 4.36 -5.28
C ASP A 131 -2.59 5.79 -5.84
N SER A 132 -2.29 6.81 -5.03
CA SER A 132 -2.36 8.21 -5.47
C SER A 132 -1.32 8.54 -6.56
N VAL A 133 -0.10 8.03 -6.41
CA VAL A 133 1.02 8.28 -7.34
C VAL A 133 0.87 7.48 -8.64
N ARG A 134 0.45 6.21 -8.56
CA ARG A 134 0.35 5.28 -9.70
C ARG A 134 -1.02 5.31 -10.40
N GLY A 135 -2.11 5.51 -9.65
CA GLY A 135 -3.50 5.27 -10.05
C GLY A 135 -4.29 6.50 -10.54
N ARG A 136 -3.64 7.63 -10.84
CA ARG A 136 -4.27 8.92 -11.23
C ARG A 136 -5.00 9.68 -10.11
N GLY A 137 -4.71 9.40 -8.83
CA GLY A 137 -5.25 10.18 -7.71
C GLY A 137 -5.10 11.68 -7.96
N SER A 138 -6.04 12.51 -7.50
CA SER A 138 -6.00 13.96 -7.77
C SER A 138 -4.76 14.61 -7.15
N LEU A 139 -4.35 15.80 -7.63
CA LEU A 139 -3.23 16.52 -7.00
C LEU A 139 -3.47 16.76 -5.50
N ALA A 140 -4.71 17.06 -5.11
CA ALA A 140 -5.10 17.21 -3.71
C ALA A 140 -4.92 15.91 -2.93
N GLN A 141 -5.30 14.77 -3.52
CA GLN A 141 -5.12 13.45 -2.92
C GLN A 141 -3.64 13.10 -2.72
N ILE A 142 -2.79 13.35 -3.72
CA ILE A 142 -1.34 13.13 -3.61
C ILE A 142 -0.74 14.02 -2.53
N LYS A 143 -1.11 15.31 -2.47
CA LYS A 143 -0.64 16.24 -1.42
C LYS A 143 -1.07 15.77 -0.03
N ALA A 144 -2.32 15.31 0.14
CA ALA A 144 -2.83 14.78 1.40
C ALA A 144 -2.09 13.51 1.84
N ALA A 145 -1.92 12.54 0.92
CA ALA A 145 -1.19 11.30 1.17
C ALA A 145 0.28 11.56 1.53
N THR A 146 0.92 12.48 0.83
CA THR A 146 2.31 12.88 1.08
C THR A 146 2.45 13.54 2.45
N SER A 147 1.56 14.46 2.80
CA SER A 147 1.55 15.13 4.12
C SER A 147 1.40 14.13 5.27
N LEU A 148 0.50 13.15 5.13
CA LEU A 148 0.36 12.05 6.09
C LEU A 148 1.66 11.26 6.24
N LEU A 149 2.28 10.87 5.13
CA LEU A 149 3.56 10.16 5.14
C LEU A 149 4.67 10.97 5.81
N THR A 150 4.81 12.27 5.50
CA THR A 150 5.83 13.16 6.07
C THR A 150 5.65 13.31 7.58
N LYS A 151 4.42 13.51 8.06
CA LYS A 151 4.13 13.59 9.51
C LYS A 151 4.56 12.34 10.26
N ARG A 152 4.39 11.15 9.66
CA ARG A 152 4.78 9.87 10.28
C ARG A 152 6.27 9.60 10.20
N LEU A 153 6.91 9.94 9.08
CA LEU A 153 8.36 9.85 8.91
C LEU A 153 9.13 10.72 9.90
N ALA A 154 8.55 11.83 10.36
CA ALA A 154 9.16 12.66 11.40
C ALA A 154 9.25 11.95 12.77
N GLY A 155 8.53 10.84 12.97
CA GLY A 155 8.48 10.09 14.24
C GLY A 155 9.02 8.66 14.21
N VAL A 156 9.49 8.14 13.06
CA VAL A 156 9.89 6.72 12.92
C VAL A 156 11.30 6.58 12.32
N ILE A 157 12.18 5.86 13.01
CA ILE A 157 13.61 5.63 12.67
C ILE A 157 13.79 4.64 11.48
N SER A 158 12.71 4.02 10.95
CA SER A 158 12.81 3.14 9.78
C SER A 158 12.75 3.94 8.47
N VAL A 159 13.84 4.66 8.18
CA VAL A 159 13.85 5.68 7.14
C VAL A 159 13.85 5.09 5.72
N ASN A 160 14.17 3.80 5.52
CA ASN A 160 14.48 3.31 4.17
C ASN A 160 13.28 3.20 3.20
N ARG A 161 12.26 2.41 3.54
CA ARG A 161 11.12 2.14 2.61
C ARG A 161 10.25 3.38 2.39
N TYR A 162 9.99 4.13 3.46
CA TYR A 162 9.10 5.29 3.43
C TYR A 162 9.76 6.54 2.85
N SER A 163 11.09 6.69 2.94
CA SER A 163 11.78 7.78 2.24
C SER A 163 11.76 7.59 0.73
N GLU A 164 11.83 6.34 0.25
CA GLU A 164 11.69 6.04 -1.18
C GLU A 164 10.32 6.53 -1.67
N LEU A 165 9.29 6.15 -0.94
CA LEU A 165 7.91 6.52 -1.23
C LEU A 165 7.68 8.03 -1.21
N HIS A 166 8.26 8.71 -0.22
CA HIS A 166 8.19 10.17 -0.10
C HIS A 166 8.84 10.87 -1.31
N CYS A 167 9.98 10.37 -1.81
CA CYS A 167 10.61 10.90 -3.01
C CYS A 167 9.73 10.74 -4.25
N TRP A 168 9.13 9.56 -4.44
CA TRP A 168 8.20 9.32 -5.55
C TRP A 168 6.96 10.21 -5.49
N ALA A 169 6.42 10.42 -4.29
CA ALA A 169 5.26 11.29 -4.09
C ALA A 169 5.58 12.76 -4.41
N MET A 170 6.74 13.26 -3.97
CA MET A 170 7.19 14.62 -4.30
C MET A 170 7.45 14.81 -5.80
N LEU A 171 8.04 13.81 -6.46
CA LEU A 171 8.22 13.82 -7.91
C LEU A 171 6.87 13.85 -8.64
N ALA A 172 5.88 13.09 -8.17
CA ALA A 172 4.54 13.09 -8.74
C ALA A 172 3.85 14.44 -8.59
N ILE A 173 3.98 15.11 -7.44
CA ILE A 173 3.48 16.48 -7.22
C ILE A 173 4.13 17.43 -8.22
N PHE A 174 5.46 17.48 -8.28
CA PHE A 174 6.18 18.37 -9.18
C PHE A 174 5.82 18.14 -10.65
N SER A 175 5.71 16.88 -11.09
CA SER A 175 5.33 16.56 -12.48
C SER A 175 3.97 17.13 -12.90
N ARG A 176 3.10 17.42 -11.93
CA ARG A 176 1.73 17.93 -12.14
C ARG A 176 1.62 19.44 -11.94
N THR A 177 2.30 20.00 -10.95
CA THR A 177 2.26 21.45 -10.66
C THR A 177 3.24 22.23 -11.50
N ARG A 178 4.44 21.69 -11.70
CA ARG A 178 5.59 22.33 -12.37
C ARG A 178 6.05 23.62 -11.69
N GLU A 179 5.72 23.77 -10.40
CA GLU A 179 6.13 24.91 -9.60
C GLU A 179 7.58 24.76 -9.11
N SER A 180 8.33 25.87 -9.10
CA SER A 180 9.74 25.89 -8.66
C SER A 180 9.91 25.50 -7.19
N GLU A 181 8.91 25.80 -6.36
CA GLU A 181 8.87 25.40 -4.96
C GLU A 181 8.77 23.88 -4.81
N ASP A 182 7.89 23.23 -5.59
CA ASP A 182 7.71 21.78 -5.57
C ASP A 182 8.96 21.04 -6.10
N TYR A 183 9.65 21.60 -7.10
CA TYR A 183 10.97 21.11 -7.54
C TYR A 183 11.98 21.12 -6.38
N SER A 184 12.07 22.24 -5.66
CA SER A 184 12.99 22.41 -4.55
C SER A 184 12.72 21.41 -3.42
N ARG A 185 11.43 21.20 -3.09
CA ARG A 185 11.01 20.21 -2.10
C ARG A 185 11.31 18.77 -2.55
N ALA A 186 11.10 18.43 -3.82
CA ALA A 186 11.46 17.13 -4.37
C ALA A 186 12.97 16.86 -4.29
N LYS A 187 13.79 17.87 -4.62
CA LYS A 187 15.26 17.78 -4.50
C LYS A 187 15.72 17.58 -3.05
N ILE A 188 15.11 18.28 -2.09
CA ILE A 188 15.40 18.09 -0.65
C ILE A 188 15.03 16.67 -0.21
N ALA A 189 13.87 16.16 -0.62
CA ALA A 189 13.46 14.79 -0.31
C ALA A 189 14.45 13.75 -0.84
N MET A 190 14.89 13.89 -2.09
CA MET A 190 15.88 12.99 -2.71
C MET A 190 17.25 13.06 -2.04
N ARG A 191 17.71 14.26 -1.65
CA ARG A 191 18.95 14.40 -0.88
C ARG A 191 18.86 13.70 0.47
N LYS A 192 17.77 13.91 1.21
CA LYS A 192 17.54 13.23 2.49
C LYS A 192 17.50 11.71 2.33
N TYR A 193 16.94 11.19 1.24
CA TYR A 193 16.98 9.77 0.91
C TYR A 193 18.41 9.25 0.72
N ILE A 194 19.25 9.96 -0.04
CA ILE A 194 20.67 9.62 -0.23
C ILE A 194 21.36 9.57 1.14
N ASP A 195 21.22 10.65 1.91
CA ASP A 195 21.91 10.82 3.19
C ASP A 195 21.49 9.74 4.19
N THR A 196 20.26 9.23 4.10
CA THR A 196 19.78 8.24 5.08
C THR A 196 19.93 6.79 4.65
N ILE A 197 19.78 6.47 3.36
CA ILE A 197 19.80 5.07 2.88
C ILE A 197 21.17 4.70 2.29
N GLY A 198 21.87 5.66 1.70
CA GLY A 198 23.11 5.39 0.97
C GLY A 198 22.92 4.63 -0.36
N ASP A 199 21.70 4.38 -0.82
CA ASP A 199 21.45 3.78 -2.15
C ASP A 199 21.59 4.84 -3.25
N GLU A 200 22.84 5.14 -3.60
CA GLU A 200 23.18 6.12 -4.63
C GLU A 200 22.62 5.75 -6.00
N VAL A 201 22.46 4.46 -6.32
CA VAL A 201 22.01 4.01 -7.64
C VAL A 201 20.55 4.40 -7.85
N LYS A 202 19.68 4.03 -6.91
CA LYS A 202 18.26 4.43 -6.97
C LYS A 202 18.09 5.93 -6.87
N ALA A 203 18.84 6.59 -6.01
CA ALA A 203 18.74 8.04 -5.87
C ALA A 203 19.17 8.78 -7.15
N LYS A 204 20.26 8.34 -7.79
CA LYS A 204 20.67 8.87 -9.11
C LYS A 204 19.59 8.63 -10.15
N ALA A 205 18.94 7.47 -10.18
CA ALA A 205 17.83 7.21 -11.11
C ALA A 205 16.62 8.13 -10.86
N MET A 206 16.29 8.43 -9.60
CA MET A 206 15.22 9.39 -9.25
C MET A 206 15.59 10.83 -9.64
N MET A 207 16.82 11.26 -9.37
CA MET A 207 17.34 12.58 -9.75
C MET A 207 17.37 12.74 -11.26
N GLN A 208 17.80 11.72 -12.01
CA GLN A 208 17.77 11.72 -13.47
C GLN A 208 16.34 11.82 -14.00
N ARG A 209 15.36 11.14 -13.39
CA ARG A 209 13.94 11.31 -13.74
C ARG A 209 13.46 12.73 -13.48
N LEU A 210 13.80 13.32 -12.34
CA LEU A 210 13.47 14.70 -12.00
C LEU A 210 14.05 15.68 -13.03
N ASP A 211 15.34 15.55 -13.34
CA ASP A 211 16.03 16.40 -14.31
C ASP A 211 15.51 16.20 -15.73
N ALA A 212 15.13 14.97 -16.11
CA ALA A 212 14.49 14.69 -17.39
C ALA A 212 13.13 15.39 -17.51
N TYR A 213 12.34 15.44 -16.42
CA TYR A 213 11.11 16.24 -16.41
C TYR A 213 11.42 17.72 -16.59
N VAL A 214 12.47 18.26 -15.97
CA VAL A 214 12.85 19.67 -16.16
C VAL A 214 13.30 19.95 -17.61
N ARG A 215 14.21 19.12 -18.16
CA ARG A 215 14.78 19.31 -19.51
C ARG A 215 13.77 19.18 -20.64
N LYS A 216 12.72 18.37 -20.48
CA LYS A 216 11.69 18.20 -21.52
C LYS A 216 10.84 19.47 -21.74
N TRP A 217 10.96 20.46 -20.85
CA TRP A 217 10.13 21.67 -20.85
C TRP A 217 10.92 22.97 -20.56
N GLY A 218 12.25 22.88 -20.54
CA GLY A 218 13.14 24.04 -20.47
C GLY A 218 13.47 24.57 -21.85
#